data_AF-A0A7C7Q2G4-F1
#
_entry.id   AF-A0A7C7Q2G4-F1
#
_cell.length_a   1.000
_cell.length_b   1.000
_cell.length_c   1.000
_cell.angle_alpha   90.00
_cell.angle_beta   90.00
_cell.angle_gamma   90.00
#
_symmetry.space_group_name_H-M   'P 1'
#
loop_
_entity.id
_entity.type
_entity.pdbx_description
1 polymer ?
#
loop_
_entity_poly.entity_id
_entity_poly.type
_entity_poly.pdbx_seq_one_letter_code
_entity_poly.pdbx_strand_id
1 'polypeptide(L)' 'MSAPEAKKFEIPVWLQPDGAPLSCREKIKVLNENLEEIREMAQDALEDGILMGCDEGQLREVLAALVGSLENPYRDRKS' A
#
# COMPACT_ATOMS: atom_id res chain seq x y z
N MET A 1 15.83 -23.29 -13.53
CA MET A 1 15.22 -23.30 -12.20
C MET A 1 14.09 -22.29 -12.23
N SER A 2 12.85 -22.69 -11.96
CA SER A 2 11.72 -21.75 -11.94
C SER A 2 11.82 -20.89 -10.68
N ALA A 3 11.76 -19.58 -10.85
CA ALA A 3 11.68 -18.65 -9.72
C ALA A 3 10.45 -18.98 -8.86
N PRO A 4 10.53 -18.84 -7.52
CA PRO A 4 9.35 -18.98 -6.67
C PRO A 4 8.29 -17.97 -7.12
N GLU A 5 7.05 -18.42 -7.28
CA GLU A 5 5.92 -17.54 -7.59
C GLU A 5 5.87 -16.42 -6.54
N ALA A 6 6.08 -15.19 -6.98
CA ALA A 6 5.91 -14.02 -6.14
C ALA A 6 4.48 -14.03 -5.60
N LYS A 7 4.34 -14.02 -4.27
CA LYS A 7 3.04 -13.97 -3.61
C LYS A 7 2.29 -12.74 -4.11
N LYS A 8 1.18 -12.95 -4.85
CA LYS A 8 0.34 -11.86 -5.31
C LYS A 8 -0.26 -11.14 -4.10
N PHE A 9 -0.25 -9.82 -4.14
CA PHE A 9 -0.91 -9.00 -3.14
C PHE A 9 -2.42 -9.14 -3.29
N GLU A 10 -3.12 -9.48 -2.21
CA GLU A 10 -4.58 -9.60 -2.19
C GLU A 10 -5.19 -8.36 -1.54
N ILE A 11 -6.15 -7.74 -2.22
CA ILE A 11 -6.89 -6.60 -1.69
C ILE A 11 -7.69 -7.06 -0.46
N PRO A 12 -7.54 -6.39 0.70
CA PRO A 12 -8.21 -6.81 1.92
C PRO A 12 -9.70 -6.46 1.94
N VAL A 13 -10.42 -7.01 2.92
CA VAL A 13 -11.74 -6.48 3.31
C VAL A 13 -11.52 -5.20 4.09
N TRP A 14 -12.02 -4.08 3.56
CA TRP A 14 -11.98 -2.79 4.24
C TRP A 14 -12.90 -2.78 5.46
N LEU A 15 -12.39 -2.28 6.59
CA LEU A 15 -13.12 -2.22 7.86
C LEU A 15 -13.44 -0.78 8.23
N GLN A 16 -14.55 -0.62 8.94
CA GLN A 16 -14.93 0.59 9.65
C GLN A 16 -14.17 0.71 10.98
N PRO A 17 -14.16 1.89 11.64
CA PRO A 17 -13.49 2.07 12.94
C PRO A 17 -14.01 1.14 14.05
N ASP A 18 -15.24 0.64 13.93
CA ASP A 18 -15.85 -0.33 14.85
C ASP A 18 -15.51 -1.79 14.51
N GLY A 19 -14.73 -2.03 13.46
CA GLY A 19 -14.32 -3.35 12.99
C GLY A 19 -15.33 -4.03 12.06
N ALA A 20 -16.49 -3.43 11.78
CA ALA A 20 -17.44 -3.98 10.82
C ALA A 20 -16.95 -3.79 9.36
N PRO A 21 -17.26 -4.70 8.43
CA PRO A 21 -16.93 -4.50 7.02
C PRO A 21 -17.54 -3.22 6.46
N LEU A 22 -16.80 -2.52 5.62
CA LEU A 22 -17.32 -1.42 4.83
C LEU A 22 -18.30 -1.99 3.78
N SER A 23 -19.54 -1.51 3.75
CA SER A 23 -20.60 -2.10 2.91
C SER A 23 -20.90 -1.33 1.62
N CYS A 24 -20.50 -0.06 1.54
CA CYS A 24 -20.75 0.79 0.36
C CYS A 24 -19.80 0.41 -0.77
N ARG A 25 -20.36 -0.12 -1.86
CA ARG A 25 -19.60 -0.60 -3.02
C ARG A 25 -18.75 0.49 -3.67
N GLU A 26 -19.27 1.71 -3.77
CA GLU A 26 -18.56 2.83 -4.36
C GLU A 26 -17.33 3.22 -3.54
N LYS A 27 -17.44 3.22 -2.20
CA LYS A 27 -16.27 3.48 -1.32
C LYS A 27 -15.22 2.38 -1.47
N ILE A 28 -15.64 1.12 -1.49
CA ILE A 28 -14.73 -0.02 -1.67
C ILE A 28 -14.01 0.08 -3.02
N LYS A 29 -14.74 0.42 -4.09
CA LYS A 29 -14.15 0.60 -5.42
C LYS A 29 -13.03 1.63 -5.40
N VAL A 30 -13.29 2.82 -4.84
CA VAL A 30 -12.28 3.89 -4.75
C VAL A 30 -11.08 3.44 -3.91
N LEU A 31 -11.29 2.75 -2.79
CA LEU A 31 -10.18 2.24 -1.97
C LEU A 31 -9.32 1.21 -2.71
N ASN A 32 -9.95 0.37 -3.54
CA ASN A 32 -9.23 -0.61 -4.37
C ASN A 32 -8.44 0.07 -5.50
N GLU A 33 -9.03 1.07 -6.15
CA GLU A 33 -8.35 1.87 -7.19
C GLU A 33 -7.12 2.59 -6.59
N ASN A 34 -7.29 3.26 -5.45
CA ASN A 34 -6.18 3.91 -4.74
C ASN A 34 -5.04 2.92 -4.40
N LEU A 35 -5.39 1.70 -3.97
CA LEU A 35 -4.41 0.70 -3.59
C LEU A 35 -3.62 0.17 -4.78
N GLU A 36 -4.27 0.03 -5.94
CA GLU A 36 -3.58 -0.32 -7.19
C GLU A 36 -2.66 0.81 -7.65
N GLU A 37 -3.11 2.06 -7.62
CA GLU A 37 -2.29 3.22 -7.99
C GLU A 37 -1.03 3.33 -7.10
N ILE A 38 -1.17 3.13 -5.79
CA ILE A 38 -0.03 3.11 -4.86
C ILE A 38 0.93 1.97 -5.19
N ARG A 39 0.39 0.79 -5.54
CA ARG A 39 1.19 -0.37 -5.90
C ARG A 39 2.00 -0.13 -7.17
N GLU A 40 1.38 0.42 -8.21
CA GLU A 40 2.05 0.77 -9.46
C GLU A 40 3.17 1.79 -9.21
N MET A 41 2.87 2.88 -8.50
CA MET A 41 3.87 3.90 -8.18
C MET A 41 5.03 3.37 -7.32
N ALA A 42 4.75 2.50 -6.34
CA ALA A 42 5.78 1.88 -5.51
C ALA A 42 6.64 0.88 -6.31
N GLN A 43 6.05 0.19 -7.29
CA GLN A 43 6.77 -0.71 -8.20
C GLN A 43 7.71 0.09 -9.11
N ASP A 44 7.22 1.16 -9.73
CA ASP A 44 8.04 2.04 -10.57
C ASP A 44 9.23 2.61 -9.78
N ALA A 45 8.98 3.11 -8.56
CA ALA A 45 10.03 3.62 -7.68
C ALA A 45 11.07 2.56 -7.29
N LEU A 46 10.64 1.31 -7.10
CA LEU A 46 11.54 0.18 -6.83
C LEU A 46 12.40 -0.13 -8.05
N GLU A 47 11.80 -0.21 -9.24
CA GLU A 47 12.48 -0.51 -10.50
C GLU A 47 13.52 0.57 -10.85
N ASP A 48 13.15 1.85 -10.72
CA ASP A 48 14.05 2.98 -10.93
C ASP A 48 15.22 2.93 -9.94
N GLY A 49 14.95 2.68 -8.65
CA GLY A 49 16.00 2.57 -7.64
C GLY A 49 16.98 1.43 -7.92
N ILE A 50 16.49 0.27 -8.35
CA ILE A 50 17.32 -0.88 -8.74
C ILE A 50 18.14 -0.52 -10.00
N LEU A 51 17.54 0.12 -11.00
CA LEU A 51 18.22 0.53 -12.22
C LEU A 51 19.36 1.52 -11.93
N MET A 52 19.20 2.37 -10.91
CA MET A 52 20.22 3.30 -10.43
C MET A 52 21.29 2.66 -9.52
N GLY A 53 21.18 1.35 -9.23
CA GLY A 53 22.16 0.60 -8.44
C GLY A 53 21.93 0.63 -6.92
N CYS A 54 20.71 0.96 -6.48
CA CYS A 54 20.34 0.89 -5.07
C CYS A 54 20.10 -0.57 -4.63
N ASP A 55 20.24 -0.84 -3.33
CA ASP A 55 19.90 -2.13 -2.75
C ASP A 55 18.39 -2.33 -2.68
N GLU A 56 17.89 -3.45 -3.22
CA GLU A 56 16.45 -3.76 -3.25
C GLU A 56 15.87 -3.86 -1.83
N GLY A 57 16.61 -4.47 -0.90
CA GLY A 57 16.16 -4.62 0.49
C GLY A 57 15.94 -3.28 1.16
N GLN A 58 16.92 -2.38 1.02
CA GLN A 58 16.85 -1.02 1.54
C GLN A 58 15.67 -0.24 0.93
N LEU A 59 15.44 -0.34 -0.39
CA LEU A 59 14.29 0.33 -1.03
C LEU A 59 12.96 -0.13 -0.43
N ARG A 60 12.79 -1.44 -0.21
CA ARG A 60 11.58 -1.99 0.41
C ARG A 60 11.39 -1.49 1.84
N GLU A 61 12.46 -1.41 2.62
CA GLU A 61 12.42 -0.85 3.99
C GLU A 61 12.02 0.62 3.99
N VAL A 62 12.58 1.42 3.08
CA VAL A 62 12.24 2.84 2.94
C VAL A 62 10.79 3.03 2.55
N LEU A 63 10.27 2.27 1.58
CA LEU A 63 8.86 2.31 1.18
C LEU A 63 7.93 1.94 2.35
N ALA A 64 8.28 0.91 3.12
CA ALA A 64 7.53 0.52 4.31
C ALA A 64 7.55 1.61 5.39
N ALA A 65 8.71 2.22 5.65
CA ALA A 65 8.86 3.31 6.60
C ALA A 65 8.08 4.56 6.18
N LEU A 66 8.07 4.88 4.88
CA LEU A 66 7.28 5.97 4.32
C LEU A 66 5.79 5.78 4.62
N VAL A 67 5.22 4.61 4.29
CA VAL A 67 3.82 4.29 4.60
C VAL A 67 3.56 4.34 6.12
N GLY A 68 4.50 3.86 6.94
CA GLY A 68 4.42 3.90 8.40
C GLY A 68 4.43 5.32 8.99
N SER A 69 5.00 6.29 8.28
CA SER A 69 5.09 7.70 8.71
C SER A 69 3.86 8.54 8.37
N LEU A 70 2.89 8.00 7.62
CA LEU A 70 1.69 8.73 7.21
C LEU A 70 0.87 9.18 8.44
N GLU A 71 0.50 10.46 8.46
CA GLU A 71 -0.26 11.05 9.55
C GLU A 71 -1.77 11.01 9.26
N ASN A 72 -2.57 10.72 10.29
CA ASN A 72 -4.03 10.83 10.20
C ASN A 72 -4.47 12.21 10.72
N PRO A 73 -4.85 13.16 9.84
CA PRO A 73 -5.21 14.52 10.24
C PRO A 73 -6.53 14.59 11.02
N TYR A 74 -7.29 13.50 11.07
CA TYR A 74 -8.58 13.44 11.77
C TYR A 74 -8.48 12.88 13.19
N ARG A 75 -7.31 12.44 13.65
CA ARG A 75 -7.12 11.92 15.02
C ARG A 75 -7.42 12.95 16.11
N ASP A 76 -7.15 14.23 15.84
CA ASP A 76 -7.27 15.31 16.84
C ASP A 76 -8.57 16.10 16.76
N ARG A 77 -9.48 15.74 15.85
CA ARG A 77 -10.82 16.35 15.82
C ARG A 77 -11.68 15.72 16.90
N LYS A 78 -11.41 16.07 18.17
CA LYS A 78 -12.35 15.79 19.27
C LYS A 78 -13.70 16.41 18.90
N SER A 79 -14.72 15.56 18.83
CA SER A 79 -16.12 15.98 18.84
C SER A 79 -16.48 16.70 20.13
#